data_AF-A0A3D4RQI1-F1
#
_entry.id   AF-A0A3D4RQI1-F1
#
_cell.length_a   1.000
_cell.length_b   1.000
_cell.length_c   1.000
_cell.angle_alpha   90.00
_cell.angle_beta   90.00
_cell.angle_gamma   90.00
#
_symmetry.space_group_name_H-M   'P 1'
#
loop_
_entity.id
_entity.type
_entity.pdbx_description
1 polymer ?
#
loop_
_entity_poly.entity_id
_entity_poly.type
_entity_poly.pdbx_seq_one_letter_code
_entity_poly.pdbx_strand_id
1 'polypeptide(L)'
;MSDFRAIAGVSATLRTLLHDRMELPMNMTVVPPISIGTPLVPLPPTPETIEPEAARINLFLFQVNESPYLKNRDLPGQGSSMAYGKPPLSLELHFLLTAYGSQVNGETAIDETTAHFLLGSAMRVLHDYPAITAQLQTVREPYGQQILHESLRNADEQIKLCLHPITLEDLTKVWTALTLPYRLSVAYSVSVVQIESQASRRYPRLVGEAPEGGPGIIAVPLDRAAIESLRVIRLGETIEHTTPYARVGDTLVIIGRNFGRATEVELNGLRIAVTPQSSTRIEVRIPDAAIGGATIPAAQRLQPGAQPVEVLSQIEHVANFRLRSNRANFMLVPLISAINTTPPRTVTIVGQRLYQLDSNMQILVGYALFNADAYDRATPTQIDITLPDVLPLRSAAAFVGNPITDLTGIDPTPELIVTIAGNGPHTLTFSFQPTTIEEAANELENRLRGVATEAQVFKGARVTLLDNQLVIVPGSAAGTVTVQASGDNNAAAMLGLVTGANRVGYLSGMLRPIPSLTNDTPEIRVQMDSRTFDASIGALGTSIRDIAGALETALQAGPTPAFTDTQVTAVYEQLLILTGGDSPIVFDASPADSTTVGALHLRREYVVRVRVNGAESIGGVNSVELPL
;
A
#
# COMPACT_ATOMS: atom_id res chain seq x y z
N MET A 1 -9.65 37.14 -23.22
CA MET A 1 -10.21 37.35 -24.55
C MET A 1 -10.37 38.84 -24.78
N SER A 2 -10.30 39.27 -26.04
CA SER A 2 -10.43 40.67 -26.40
C SER A 2 -11.89 41.05 -26.66
N ASP A 3 -12.35 42.07 -25.94
CA ASP A 3 -13.71 42.60 -26.02
C ASP A 3 -13.78 43.81 -26.97
N PHE A 4 -14.89 44.54 -26.95
CA PHE A 4 -15.12 45.72 -27.79
C PHE A 4 -14.04 46.82 -27.63
N ARG A 5 -13.25 46.80 -26.55
CA ARG A 5 -12.17 47.77 -26.29
C ARG A 5 -10.91 47.47 -27.10
N ALA A 6 -10.88 46.42 -27.91
CA ALA A 6 -9.70 46.01 -28.68
C ALA A 6 -9.18 47.13 -29.61
N ILE A 7 -10.05 47.80 -30.38
CA ILE A 7 -9.64 48.86 -31.33
C ILE A 7 -9.01 50.05 -30.60
N ALA A 8 -9.67 50.52 -29.52
CA ALA A 8 -9.14 51.60 -28.69
C ALA A 8 -7.82 51.18 -28.00
N GLY A 9 -7.73 49.92 -27.60
CA GLY A 9 -6.52 49.32 -27.05
C GLY A 9 -5.34 49.36 -28.03
N VAL A 10 -5.58 49.15 -29.33
CA VAL A 10 -4.52 49.24 -30.36
C VAL A 10 -4.02 50.68 -30.47
N SER A 11 -4.92 51.65 -30.57
CA SER A 11 -4.54 53.06 -30.64
C SER A 11 -3.76 53.51 -29.40
N ALA A 12 -4.17 53.06 -28.21
CA ALA A 12 -3.45 53.32 -26.96
C ALA A 12 -2.06 52.65 -26.96
N THR A 13 -1.97 51.40 -27.41
CA THR A 13 -0.73 50.64 -27.49
C THR A 13 0.28 51.32 -28.44
N LEU A 14 -0.16 51.73 -29.64
CA LEU A 14 0.69 52.43 -30.61
C LEU A 14 1.19 53.78 -30.09
N ARG A 15 0.30 54.56 -29.45
CA ARG A 15 0.67 55.83 -28.83
C ARG A 15 1.72 55.63 -27.74
N THR A 16 1.52 54.66 -26.85
CA THR A 16 2.49 54.35 -25.78
C THR A 16 3.81 53.87 -26.36
N LEU A 17 3.80 53.00 -27.38
CA LEU A 17 5.00 52.48 -28.04
C LEU A 17 5.83 53.61 -28.66
N LEU A 18 5.18 54.49 -29.43
CA LEU A 18 5.85 55.63 -30.05
C LEU A 18 6.37 56.60 -28.99
N HIS A 19 5.58 56.91 -27.96
CA HIS A 19 6.01 57.79 -26.88
C HIS A 19 7.26 57.25 -26.16
N ASP A 20 7.29 55.93 -25.94
CA ASP A 20 8.37 55.25 -25.23
C ASP A 20 9.66 55.12 -26.06
N ARG A 21 9.56 54.80 -27.36
CA ARG A 21 10.72 54.37 -28.17
C ARG A 21 11.24 55.39 -29.18
N MET A 22 10.52 56.47 -29.42
CA MET A 22 10.96 57.48 -30.39
C MET A 22 12.19 58.25 -29.93
N GLU A 23 13.16 58.40 -30.81
CA GLU A 23 14.27 59.34 -30.65
C GLU A 23 13.89 60.73 -31.12
N LEU A 24 14.47 61.73 -30.48
CA LEU A 24 14.19 63.14 -30.70
C LEU A 24 15.40 63.81 -31.35
N PRO A 25 15.18 64.83 -32.21
CA PRO A 25 16.28 65.59 -32.77
C PRO A 25 17.01 66.34 -31.66
N MET A 26 18.29 66.73 -31.88
CA MET A 26 19.15 67.31 -30.84
C MET A 26 18.56 68.55 -30.11
N ASN A 27 17.57 69.21 -30.71
CA ASN A 27 16.92 70.41 -30.17
C ASN A 27 15.61 70.12 -29.40
N MET A 28 15.25 68.86 -29.16
CA MET A 28 14.04 68.46 -28.43
C MET A 28 14.37 67.50 -27.28
N THR A 29 13.93 67.85 -26.07
CA THR A 29 14.16 67.08 -24.84
C THR A 29 12.94 66.29 -24.38
N VAL A 30 11.75 66.60 -24.90
CA VAL A 30 10.47 65.96 -24.55
C VAL A 30 9.81 65.43 -25.81
N VAL A 31 9.23 64.24 -25.70
CA VAL A 31 8.52 63.61 -26.81
C VAL A 31 7.30 64.46 -27.15
N PRO A 32 7.12 64.88 -28.41
CA PRO A 32 5.97 65.68 -28.80
C PRO A 32 4.66 64.90 -28.58
N PRO A 33 3.53 65.59 -28.36
CA PRO A 33 2.26 64.94 -28.15
C PRO A 33 1.88 64.05 -29.33
N ILE A 34 1.40 62.85 -29.02
CA ILE A 34 0.91 61.87 -29.98
C ILE A 34 -0.61 61.84 -29.90
N SER A 35 -1.27 62.47 -30.88
CA SER A 35 -2.72 62.55 -30.98
C SER A 35 -3.29 61.32 -31.69
N ILE A 36 -4.47 60.89 -31.23
CA ILE A 36 -5.27 59.84 -31.87
C ILE A 36 -6.53 60.50 -32.38
N GLY A 37 -6.75 60.49 -33.70
CA GLY A 37 -7.94 61.08 -34.30
C GLY A 37 -7.70 61.60 -35.71
N THR A 38 -8.73 62.25 -36.26
CA THR A 38 -8.62 62.96 -37.54
C THR A 38 -7.52 64.01 -37.45
N PRO A 39 -6.66 64.14 -38.49
CA PRO A 39 -5.73 65.24 -38.60
C PRO A 39 -6.43 66.57 -38.32
N LEU A 40 -5.84 67.40 -37.47
CA LEU A 40 -6.33 68.76 -37.19
C LEU A 40 -5.24 69.74 -37.59
N VAL A 41 -5.63 70.75 -38.37
CA VAL A 41 -4.82 71.93 -38.63
C VAL A 41 -5.47 73.08 -37.84
N PRO A 42 -4.74 73.78 -36.95
CA PRO A 42 -5.26 74.97 -36.29
C PRO A 42 -5.72 75.97 -37.35
N LEU A 43 -6.95 76.50 -37.21
CA LEU A 43 -7.41 77.56 -38.10
C LEU A 43 -6.60 78.84 -37.78
N PRO A 44 -5.88 79.43 -38.75
CA PRO A 44 -5.16 80.67 -38.49
C PRO A 44 -6.16 81.80 -38.20
N PRO A 45 -5.82 82.76 -37.33
CA PRO A 45 -6.71 83.88 -37.00
C PRO A 45 -6.99 84.78 -38.20
N THR A 46 -6.09 84.81 -39.20
CA THR A 46 -6.25 85.53 -40.48
C THR A 46 -5.65 84.72 -41.65
N PRO A 47 -6.19 84.81 -42.89
CA PRO A 47 -5.71 84.02 -44.03
C PRO A 47 -4.27 84.32 -44.48
N GLU A 48 -3.69 85.44 -44.05
CA GLU A 48 -2.40 85.96 -44.55
C GLU A 48 -1.21 85.71 -43.61
N THR A 49 -1.42 85.09 -42.44
CA THR A 49 -0.37 84.82 -41.45
C THR A 49 0.13 83.37 -41.52
N ILE A 50 1.39 83.17 -41.93
CA ILE A 50 2.08 81.86 -41.85
C ILE A 50 2.61 81.70 -40.43
N GLU A 51 1.98 80.84 -39.63
CA GLU A 51 2.45 80.53 -38.26
C GLU A 51 3.22 79.20 -38.21
N PRO A 52 4.28 79.10 -37.39
CA PRO A 52 4.97 77.84 -37.16
C PRO A 52 4.06 76.85 -36.45
N GLU A 53 4.14 75.57 -36.84
CA GLU A 53 3.35 74.53 -36.20
C GLU A 53 4.14 73.80 -35.12
N ALA A 54 3.50 73.62 -33.97
CA ALA A 54 4.03 72.80 -32.91
C ALA A 54 4.28 71.35 -33.36
N ALA A 55 5.43 70.81 -32.96
CA ALA A 55 5.81 69.44 -33.19
C ALA A 55 4.80 68.47 -32.55
N ARG A 56 4.20 67.58 -33.35
CA ARG A 56 3.25 66.55 -32.90
C ARG A 56 3.17 65.42 -33.90
N ILE A 57 2.68 64.28 -33.45
CA ILE A 57 2.44 63.11 -34.29
C ILE A 57 0.97 62.76 -34.21
N ASN A 58 0.35 62.53 -35.34
CA ASN A 58 -1.04 62.11 -35.40
C ASN A 58 -1.16 60.68 -35.92
N LEU A 59 -1.90 59.87 -35.18
CA LEU A 59 -2.35 58.54 -35.59
C LEU A 59 -3.83 58.61 -35.95
N PHE A 60 -4.14 58.51 -37.23
CA PHE A 60 -5.50 58.53 -37.74
C PHE A 60 -5.92 57.15 -38.25
N LEU A 61 -6.85 56.49 -37.56
CA LEU A 61 -7.47 55.26 -38.05
C LEU A 61 -8.44 55.61 -39.19
N PHE A 62 -8.00 55.50 -40.44
CA PHE A 62 -8.76 55.95 -41.61
C PHE A 62 -9.57 54.83 -42.28
N GLN A 63 -9.20 53.57 -42.04
CA GLN A 63 -9.91 52.42 -42.60
C GLN A 63 -9.84 51.21 -41.65
N VAL A 64 -10.94 50.48 -41.55
CA VAL A 64 -11.07 49.21 -40.82
C VAL A 64 -11.67 48.19 -41.77
N ASN A 65 -10.94 47.10 -42.00
CA ASN A 65 -11.38 46.00 -42.86
C ASN A 65 -11.54 44.73 -42.04
N GLU A 66 -12.46 43.85 -42.43
CA GLU A 66 -12.52 42.50 -41.88
C GLU A 66 -11.46 41.63 -42.56
N SER A 67 -10.69 40.87 -41.78
CA SER A 67 -9.61 40.04 -42.32
C SER A 67 -10.19 38.91 -43.18
N PRO A 68 -9.86 38.84 -44.48
CA PRO A 68 -10.43 37.84 -45.38
C PRO A 68 -9.96 36.42 -45.05
N TYR A 69 -8.85 36.28 -44.33
CA TYR A 69 -8.24 35.01 -43.96
C TYR A 69 -8.80 34.39 -42.68
N LEU A 70 -9.36 35.22 -41.79
CA LEU A 70 -9.81 34.79 -40.45
C LEU A 70 -11.30 34.99 -40.18
N LYS A 71 -12.03 35.71 -41.05
CA LYS A 71 -13.47 35.98 -40.89
C LYS A 71 -14.37 34.75 -40.69
N ASN A 72 -13.96 33.58 -41.19
CA ASN A 72 -14.73 32.33 -41.09
C ASN A 72 -14.10 31.31 -40.12
N ARG A 73 -13.04 31.70 -39.39
CA ARG A 73 -12.26 30.77 -38.56
C ARG A 73 -12.54 31.03 -37.09
N ASP A 74 -12.92 29.95 -36.39
CA ASP A 74 -13.08 29.96 -34.94
C ASP A 74 -11.72 29.98 -34.21
N LEU A 75 -11.75 30.41 -32.95
CA LEU A 75 -10.59 30.38 -32.08
C LEU A 75 -10.13 28.92 -31.82
N PRO A 76 -8.82 28.63 -31.93
CA PRO A 76 -8.28 27.30 -31.62
C PRO A 76 -8.71 26.83 -30.24
N GLY A 77 -9.19 25.58 -30.14
CA GLY A 77 -9.61 24.97 -28.86
C GLY A 77 -10.98 25.40 -28.33
N GLN A 78 -11.64 26.40 -28.95
CA GLN A 78 -12.98 26.86 -28.58
C GLN A 78 -14.06 26.56 -29.63
N GLY A 79 -13.65 26.26 -30.86
CA GLY A 79 -14.55 25.80 -31.92
C GLY A 79 -14.88 24.31 -31.79
N SER A 80 -16.16 23.97 -31.74
CA SER A 80 -16.64 22.60 -32.01
C SER A 80 -17.11 22.52 -33.45
N SER A 81 -16.76 21.46 -34.19
CA SER A 81 -17.23 21.26 -35.57
C SER A 81 -18.75 21.19 -35.68
N MET A 82 -19.46 20.98 -34.56
CA MET A 82 -20.91 20.93 -34.47
C MET A 82 -21.54 22.22 -33.91
N ALA A 83 -20.74 23.19 -33.46
CA ALA A 83 -21.28 24.46 -32.99
C ALA A 83 -21.51 25.40 -34.17
N TYR A 84 -22.73 25.86 -34.36
CA TYR A 84 -23.03 27.00 -35.23
C TYR A 84 -22.96 28.29 -34.41
N GLY A 85 -22.11 29.21 -34.81
CA GLY A 85 -21.95 30.50 -34.15
C GLY A 85 -21.27 31.49 -35.06
N LYS A 86 -21.15 32.73 -34.60
CA LYS A 86 -20.32 33.72 -35.28
C LYS A 86 -18.89 33.59 -34.75
N PRO A 87 -17.88 33.32 -35.59
CA PRO A 87 -16.48 33.40 -35.18
C PRO A 87 -16.15 34.82 -34.68
N PRO A 88 -15.03 35.02 -33.97
CA PRO A 88 -14.62 36.36 -33.54
C PRO A 88 -14.48 37.28 -34.75
N LEU A 89 -14.90 38.53 -34.60
CA LEU A 89 -14.72 39.56 -35.61
C LEU A 89 -13.24 39.88 -35.70
N SER A 90 -12.59 39.40 -36.77
CA SER A 90 -11.16 39.56 -37.01
C SER A 90 -10.94 40.76 -37.91
N LEU A 91 -10.25 41.79 -37.41
CA LEU A 91 -10.09 43.08 -38.07
C LEU A 91 -8.63 43.35 -38.47
N GLU A 92 -8.50 44.07 -39.57
CA GLU A 92 -7.29 44.74 -40.04
C GLU A 92 -7.50 46.25 -39.92
N LEU A 93 -6.66 46.91 -39.13
CA LEU A 93 -6.78 48.34 -38.84
C LEU A 93 -5.72 49.11 -39.63
N HIS A 94 -6.12 50.11 -40.41
CA HIS A 94 -5.21 50.93 -41.21
C HIS A 94 -5.08 52.32 -40.60
N PHE A 95 -3.90 52.62 -40.07
CA PHE A 95 -3.55 53.90 -39.49
C PHE A 95 -2.76 54.75 -40.49
N LEU A 96 -3.11 56.03 -40.58
CA LEU A 96 -2.32 57.04 -41.25
C LEU A 96 -1.51 57.80 -40.20
N LEU A 97 -0.20 57.69 -40.32
CA LEU A 97 0.78 58.39 -39.48
C LEU A 97 1.17 59.69 -40.18
N THR A 98 0.95 60.81 -39.50
CA THR A 98 1.31 62.16 -39.98
C THR A 98 2.14 62.87 -38.93
N ALA A 99 3.26 63.46 -39.33
CA ALA A 99 4.11 64.26 -38.46
C ALA A 99 3.91 65.75 -38.75
N TYR A 100 4.01 66.56 -37.70
CA TYR A 100 3.91 68.02 -37.74
C TYR A 100 5.10 68.61 -37.01
N GLY A 101 5.44 69.85 -37.31
CA GLY A 101 6.61 70.53 -36.76
C GLY A 101 7.26 71.38 -37.83
N SER A 102 6.52 72.39 -38.30
CA SER A 102 7.03 73.34 -39.28
C SER A 102 7.60 74.56 -38.57
N GLN A 103 8.70 75.09 -39.09
CA GLN A 103 9.28 76.35 -38.63
C GLN A 103 9.29 77.33 -39.80
N VAL A 104 9.09 78.61 -39.51
CA VAL A 104 9.19 79.67 -40.52
C VAL A 104 10.66 80.04 -40.66
N ASN A 105 11.22 79.89 -41.86
CA ASN A 105 12.62 80.21 -42.18
C ASN A 105 12.66 81.41 -43.14
N GLY A 106 12.85 82.62 -42.60
CA GLY A 106 12.73 83.87 -43.35
C GLY A 106 11.26 84.28 -43.58
N GLU A 107 10.98 85.11 -44.59
CA GLU A 107 9.63 85.66 -44.82
C GLU A 107 8.70 84.75 -45.66
N THR A 108 9.23 83.73 -46.34
CA THR A 108 8.44 82.94 -47.34
C THR A 108 8.69 81.43 -47.36
N ALA A 109 9.68 80.89 -46.63
CA ALA A 109 9.99 79.45 -46.66
C ALA A 109 9.56 78.75 -45.36
N ILE A 110 8.95 77.57 -45.50
CA ILE A 110 8.56 76.68 -44.40
C ILE A 110 9.57 75.54 -44.34
N ASP A 111 10.20 75.36 -43.18
CA ASP A 111 11.09 74.23 -42.90
C ASP A 111 10.32 73.11 -42.19
N GLU A 112 10.18 71.96 -42.86
CA GLU A 112 9.52 70.76 -42.34
C GLU A 112 10.52 69.68 -41.86
N THR A 113 11.81 70.01 -41.75
CA THR A 113 12.86 69.05 -41.37
C THR A 113 12.55 68.37 -40.02
N THR A 114 11.98 69.09 -39.05
CA THR A 114 11.55 68.49 -37.78
C THR A 114 10.42 67.47 -37.97
N ALA A 115 9.44 67.76 -38.83
CA ALA A 115 8.37 66.81 -39.16
C ALA A 115 8.94 65.56 -39.86
N HIS A 116 9.88 65.72 -40.80
CA HIS A 116 10.57 64.60 -41.45
C HIS A 116 11.37 63.74 -40.46
N PHE A 117 12.08 64.36 -39.52
CA PHE A 117 12.83 63.64 -38.49
C PHE A 117 11.88 62.83 -37.59
N LEU A 118 10.79 63.44 -37.13
CA LEU A 118 9.80 62.76 -36.30
C LEU A 118 9.13 61.60 -37.04
N LEU A 119 8.81 61.79 -38.32
CA LEU A 119 8.27 60.73 -39.18
C LEU A 119 9.26 59.57 -39.31
N GLY A 120 10.54 59.85 -39.59
CA GLY A 120 11.58 58.83 -39.68
C GLY A 120 11.80 58.07 -38.37
N SER A 121 11.82 58.78 -37.24
CA SER A 121 11.93 58.18 -35.90
C SER A 121 10.74 57.27 -35.57
N ALA A 122 9.51 57.73 -35.85
CA ALA A 122 8.31 56.92 -35.66
C ALA A 122 8.30 55.68 -36.58
N MET A 123 8.68 55.83 -37.85
CA MET A 123 8.76 54.71 -38.79
C MET A 123 9.80 53.66 -38.36
N ARG A 124 10.95 54.09 -37.83
CA ARG A 124 11.96 53.20 -37.26
C ARG A 124 11.38 52.41 -36.08
N VAL A 125 10.70 53.07 -35.15
CA VAL A 125 10.07 52.38 -34.01
C VAL A 125 9.07 51.31 -34.49
N LEU A 126 8.18 51.65 -35.42
CA LEU A 126 7.20 50.69 -35.93
C LEU A 126 7.85 49.54 -36.73
N HIS A 127 9.03 49.77 -37.30
CA HIS A 127 9.83 48.75 -37.97
C HIS A 127 10.57 47.84 -36.98
N ASP A 128 11.12 48.38 -35.89
CA ASP A 128 11.87 47.63 -34.87
C ASP A 128 10.97 46.79 -33.96
N TYR A 129 9.70 47.20 -33.80
CA TYR A 129 8.68 46.47 -33.04
C TYR A 129 7.53 46.00 -33.95
N PRO A 130 7.78 45.13 -34.95
CA PRO A 130 6.78 44.71 -35.92
C PRO A 130 5.75 43.76 -35.31
N ALA A 131 6.00 43.20 -34.13
CA ALA A 131 5.04 42.41 -33.36
C ALA A 131 5.05 42.90 -31.89
N ILE A 132 3.88 43.31 -31.39
CA ILE A 132 3.74 43.82 -30.02
C ILE A 132 3.24 42.69 -29.12
N THR A 133 4.08 42.29 -28.17
CA THR A 133 3.79 41.20 -27.23
C THR A 133 3.54 41.73 -25.82
N ALA A 134 2.94 40.92 -24.95
CA ALA A 134 2.64 41.29 -23.57
C ALA A 134 3.90 41.50 -22.69
N GLN A 135 5.06 41.03 -23.17
CA GLN A 135 6.36 41.17 -22.51
C GLN A 135 7.00 42.54 -22.78
N LEU A 136 6.52 43.28 -23.79
CA LEU A 136 7.09 44.59 -24.12
C LEU A 136 6.70 45.61 -23.05
N GLN A 137 7.72 46.15 -22.37
CA GLN A 137 7.58 47.12 -21.29
C GLN A 137 8.19 48.47 -21.66
N THR A 138 7.70 49.53 -21.04
CA THR A 138 8.23 50.89 -21.18
C THR A 138 9.65 50.98 -20.63
N VAL A 139 10.52 51.64 -21.39
CA VAL A 139 11.89 52.00 -21.01
C VAL A 139 12.03 53.47 -20.66
N ARG A 140 10.93 54.24 -20.76
CA ARG A 140 10.80 55.60 -20.23
C ARG A 140 9.78 55.62 -19.09
N GLU A 141 9.80 56.69 -18.31
CA GLU A 141 8.82 56.91 -17.25
C GLU A 141 7.38 56.89 -17.81
N PRO A 142 6.44 56.14 -17.20
CA PRO A 142 6.64 55.24 -16.05
C PRO A 142 7.36 53.93 -16.45
N TYR A 143 8.52 53.63 -15.83
CA TYR A 143 9.32 52.45 -16.20
C TYR A 143 8.60 51.12 -15.92
N GLY A 144 8.79 50.12 -16.80
CA GLY A 144 8.33 48.75 -16.57
C GLY A 144 6.84 48.52 -16.79
N GLN A 145 6.09 49.53 -17.24
CA GLN A 145 4.69 49.38 -17.59
C GLN A 145 4.55 48.60 -18.90
N GLN A 146 3.65 47.62 -18.96
CA GLN A 146 3.35 46.92 -20.21
C GLN A 146 2.81 47.90 -21.26
N ILE A 147 3.45 47.92 -22.44
CA ILE A 147 3.05 48.75 -23.58
C ILE A 147 1.72 48.25 -24.15
N LEU A 148 1.52 46.92 -24.16
CA LEU A 148 0.29 46.30 -24.64
C LEU A 148 -0.89 46.61 -23.69
N HIS A 149 -1.94 47.23 -24.25
CA HIS A 149 -3.15 47.59 -23.53
C HIS A 149 -3.86 46.34 -22.96
N GLU A 150 -4.49 46.47 -21.79
CA GLU A 150 -5.11 45.35 -21.06
C GLU A 150 -6.11 44.53 -21.88
N SER A 151 -6.89 45.19 -22.74
CA SER A 151 -7.90 44.55 -23.60
C SER A 151 -7.31 43.60 -24.64
N LEU A 152 -6.00 43.65 -24.87
CA LEU A 152 -5.28 42.89 -25.90
C LEU A 152 -4.36 41.81 -25.32
N ARG A 153 -4.17 41.77 -23.99
CA ARG A 153 -3.24 40.84 -23.33
C ARG A 153 -3.68 39.38 -23.41
N ASN A 154 -4.98 39.17 -23.53
CA ASN A 154 -5.61 37.85 -23.63
C ASN A 154 -6.17 37.61 -25.05
N ALA A 155 -5.59 38.25 -26.06
CA ALA A 155 -5.87 37.97 -27.47
C ALA A 155 -5.13 36.70 -27.89
N ASP A 156 -5.77 35.85 -28.70
CA ASP A 156 -5.16 34.61 -29.20
C ASP A 156 -4.12 34.87 -30.30
N GLU A 157 -4.34 35.93 -31.11
CA GLU A 157 -3.40 36.38 -32.13
C GLU A 157 -2.56 37.57 -31.63
N GLN A 158 -1.28 37.57 -31.99
CA GLN A 158 -0.38 38.69 -31.70
C GLN A 158 -0.62 39.85 -32.67
N ILE A 159 -0.47 41.08 -32.16
CA ILE A 159 -0.60 42.30 -32.95
C ILE A 159 0.67 42.50 -33.77
N LYS A 160 0.52 42.52 -35.09
CA LYS A 160 1.59 42.71 -36.05
C LYS A 160 1.38 44.02 -36.79
N LEU A 161 2.47 44.75 -36.97
CA LEU A 161 2.53 46.03 -37.67
C LEU A 161 3.27 45.84 -38.98
N CYS A 162 2.68 46.31 -40.06
CA CYS A 162 3.28 46.27 -41.38
C CYS A 162 3.07 47.61 -42.08
N LEU A 163 4.13 48.14 -42.69
CA LEU A 163 4.03 49.30 -43.57
C LEU A 163 3.03 48.98 -44.69
N HIS A 164 2.05 49.86 -44.89
CA HIS A 164 1.01 49.69 -45.90
C HIS A 164 1.27 50.68 -47.05
N PRO A 165 1.79 50.23 -48.20
CA PRO A 165 2.05 51.12 -49.33
C PRO A 165 0.70 51.59 -49.91
N ILE A 166 0.43 52.88 -49.78
CA ILE A 166 -0.74 53.56 -50.32
C ILE A 166 -0.31 54.45 -51.49
N THR A 167 -1.12 54.51 -52.55
CA THR A 167 -0.81 55.35 -53.72
C THR A 167 -0.94 56.84 -53.37
N LEU A 168 -0.22 57.70 -54.09
CA LEU A 168 -0.37 59.15 -53.93
C LEU A 168 -1.80 59.62 -54.26
N GLU A 169 -2.45 58.97 -55.22
CA GLU A 169 -3.84 59.26 -55.58
C GLU A 169 -4.79 58.98 -54.40
N ASP A 170 -4.65 57.85 -53.73
CA ASP A 170 -5.51 57.50 -52.58
C ASP A 170 -5.20 58.38 -51.36
N LEU A 171 -3.93 58.70 -51.12
CA LEU A 171 -3.57 59.68 -50.08
C LEU A 171 -4.18 61.05 -50.35
N THR A 172 -4.08 61.56 -51.58
CA THR A 172 -4.66 62.87 -51.93
C THR A 172 -6.19 62.87 -51.81
N LYS A 173 -6.87 61.75 -52.13
CA LYS A 173 -8.32 61.59 -51.86
C LYS A 173 -8.65 61.66 -50.38
N VAL A 174 -7.89 60.99 -49.50
CA VAL A 174 -8.09 61.05 -48.04
C VAL A 174 -7.96 62.49 -47.54
N TRP A 175 -6.89 63.19 -47.93
CA TRP A 175 -6.67 64.59 -47.52
C TRP A 175 -7.74 65.55 -48.07
N THR A 176 -8.16 65.36 -49.32
CA THR A 176 -9.24 66.16 -49.93
C THR A 176 -10.58 65.93 -49.23
N ALA A 177 -10.90 64.68 -48.86
CA ALA A 177 -12.12 64.35 -48.13
C ALA A 177 -12.15 64.97 -46.72
N LEU A 178 -10.97 65.14 -46.10
CA LEU A 178 -10.84 65.85 -44.82
C LEU A 178 -10.92 67.38 -44.97
N THR A 179 -10.98 67.91 -46.19
CA THR A 179 -10.90 69.35 -46.49
C THR A 179 -9.63 70.02 -45.96
N LEU A 180 -8.55 69.24 -45.84
CA LEU A 180 -7.26 69.66 -45.30
C LEU A 180 -6.20 69.71 -46.41
N PRO A 181 -5.19 70.59 -46.30
CA PRO A 181 -4.06 70.58 -47.22
C PRO A 181 -3.33 69.23 -47.14
N TYR A 182 -2.92 68.73 -48.30
CA TYR A 182 -2.16 67.49 -48.39
C TYR A 182 -0.88 67.58 -47.55
N ARG A 183 -0.60 66.52 -46.77
CA ARG A 183 0.65 66.37 -46.02
C ARG A 183 1.28 65.01 -46.20
N LEU A 184 2.60 65.00 -46.14
CA LEU A 184 3.38 63.77 -46.12
C LEU A 184 2.90 62.87 -44.98
N SER A 185 2.46 61.67 -45.35
CA SER A 185 1.90 60.70 -44.43
C SER A 185 2.25 59.29 -44.87
N VAL A 186 2.29 58.39 -43.89
CA VAL A 186 2.63 56.98 -44.11
C VAL A 186 1.52 56.12 -43.53
N ALA A 187 1.03 55.16 -44.30
CA ALA A 187 0.02 54.21 -43.82
C ALA A 187 0.67 52.97 -43.21
N TYR A 188 0.12 52.50 -42.10
CA TYR A 188 0.46 51.25 -41.44
C TYR A 188 -0.78 50.39 -41.29
N SER A 189 -0.63 49.10 -41.57
CA SER A 189 -1.64 48.07 -41.32
C SER A 189 -1.32 47.35 -40.02
N VAL A 190 -2.34 47.13 -39.20
CA VAL A 190 -2.28 46.40 -37.94
C VAL A 190 -3.14 45.16 -38.05
N SER A 191 -2.52 43.98 -37.98
CA SER A 191 -3.17 42.67 -38.13
C SER A 191 -2.69 41.70 -37.05
N VAL A 192 -3.50 40.86 -36.42
CA VAL A 192 -4.96 40.74 -36.49
C VAL A 192 -5.53 41.17 -35.14
N VAL A 193 -6.61 41.95 -35.16
CA VAL A 193 -7.32 42.38 -33.95
C VAL A 193 -8.64 41.63 -33.87
N GLN A 194 -8.79 40.74 -32.89
CA GLN A 194 -10.00 39.93 -32.74
C GLN A 194 -10.93 40.50 -31.67
N ILE A 195 -12.22 40.61 -31.98
CA ILE A 195 -13.26 40.97 -31.02
C ILE A 195 -14.20 39.77 -30.87
N GLU A 196 -14.35 39.30 -29.63
CA GLU A 196 -15.20 38.15 -29.34
C GLU A 196 -16.68 38.43 -29.62
N SER A 197 -17.35 37.48 -30.28
CA SER A 197 -18.79 37.57 -30.51
C SER A 197 -19.58 37.24 -29.25
N GLN A 198 -20.51 38.11 -28.85
CA GLN A 198 -21.45 37.86 -27.75
C GLN A 198 -22.69 37.05 -28.19
N ALA A 199 -22.75 36.64 -29.46
CA ALA A 199 -23.88 35.85 -29.95
C ALA A 199 -23.81 34.43 -29.38
N SER A 200 -24.90 33.97 -28.76
CA SER A 200 -25.00 32.59 -28.27
C SER A 200 -24.76 31.60 -29.41
N ARG A 201 -23.81 30.70 -29.22
CA ARG A 201 -23.58 29.57 -30.14
C ARG A 201 -24.76 28.62 -30.05
N ARG A 202 -25.28 28.22 -31.21
CA ARG A 202 -26.35 27.23 -31.33
C ARG A 202 -25.74 25.90 -31.71
N TYR A 203 -26.16 24.86 -31.02
CA TYR A 203 -25.88 23.50 -31.45
C TYR A 203 -27.08 23.02 -32.25
N PRO A 204 -26.89 22.46 -33.46
CA PRO A 204 -27.99 21.84 -34.16
C PRO A 204 -28.52 20.70 -33.29
N ARG A 205 -29.84 20.58 -33.19
CA ARG A 205 -30.43 19.34 -32.69
C ARG A 205 -30.12 18.27 -33.74
N LEU A 206 -29.77 17.07 -33.29
CA LEU A 206 -29.53 15.93 -34.17
C LEU A 206 -30.77 15.72 -35.07
N VAL A 207 -30.54 15.46 -36.36
CA VAL A 207 -31.63 15.18 -37.30
C VAL A 207 -32.13 13.75 -37.03
N GLY A 208 -33.36 13.65 -36.52
CA GLY A 208 -34.05 12.39 -36.27
C GLY A 208 -34.24 12.11 -34.78
N GLU A 209 -35.51 11.95 -34.37
CA GLU A 209 -35.82 11.04 -33.28
C GLU A 209 -35.15 9.72 -33.61
N ALA A 210 -34.25 9.26 -32.74
CA ALA A 210 -33.70 7.94 -32.86
C ALA A 210 -34.86 6.94 -32.83
N PRO A 211 -34.84 5.85 -33.63
CA PRO A 211 -35.60 4.67 -33.21
C PRO A 211 -35.13 4.33 -31.78
N GLU A 212 -35.97 3.70 -30.98
CA GLU A 212 -35.68 3.29 -29.58
C GLU A 212 -34.41 2.40 -29.39
N GLY A 213 -33.56 2.23 -30.42
CA GLY A 213 -32.30 1.48 -30.37
C GLY A 213 -31.22 1.90 -31.39
N GLY A 214 -30.98 3.20 -31.61
CA GLY A 214 -29.78 3.67 -32.36
C GLY A 214 -28.52 3.84 -31.48
N PRO A 215 -27.28 3.66 -31.99
CA PRO A 215 -26.05 3.70 -31.18
C PRO A 215 -25.81 5.09 -30.58
N GLY A 216 -25.98 5.20 -29.26
CA GLY A 216 -25.68 6.41 -28.49
C GLY A 216 -24.19 6.56 -28.21
N ILE A 217 -23.62 7.75 -28.46
CA ILE A 217 -22.28 8.11 -27.98
C ILE A 217 -22.43 8.64 -26.56
N ILE A 218 -22.11 7.80 -25.58
CA ILE A 218 -22.07 8.21 -24.17
C ILE A 218 -20.66 8.71 -23.87
N ALA A 219 -20.51 10.03 -23.79
CA ALA A 219 -19.26 10.66 -23.37
C ALA A 219 -19.12 10.51 -21.84
N VAL A 220 -18.24 9.60 -21.43
CA VAL A 220 -17.89 9.39 -20.04
C VAL A 220 -16.71 10.32 -19.73
N PRO A 221 -16.89 11.43 -18.97
CA PRO A 221 -15.77 12.25 -18.54
C PRO A 221 -14.78 11.38 -17.76
N LEU A 222 -13.47 11.62 -17.91
CA LEU A 222 -12.37 10.82 -17.33
C LEU A 222 -12.24 11.02 -15.80
N ASP A 223 -13.35 11.10 -15.09
CA ASP A 223 -13.42 11.22 -13.63
C ASP A 223 -13.52 9.82 -13.02
N ARG A 224 -12.43 9.05 -13.15
CA ARG A 224 -12.37 7.67 -12.68
C ARG A 224 -12.19 7.63 -11.15
N ALA A 225 -12.87 6.68 -10.51
CA ALA A 225 -12.58 6.29 -9.15
C ALA A 225 -11.11 5.90 -9.02
N ALA A 226 -10.44 6.33 -7.95
CA ALA A 226 -9.07 5.94 -7.68
C ALA A 226 -8.91 5.55 -6.20
N ILE A 227 -8.37 4.37 -5.95
CA ILE A 227 -8.02 3.85 -4.64
C ILE A 227 -6.64 4.38 -4.26
N GLU A 228 -6.54 5.01 -3.09
CA GLU A 228 -5.29 5.56 -2.54
C GLU A 228 -4.74 4.67 -1.43
N SER A 229 -5.61 4.14 -0.56
CA SER A 229 -5.20 3.20 0.48
C SER A 229 -6.34 2.27 0.89
N LEU A 230 -5.97 1.14 1.49
CA LEU A 230 -6.89 0.17 2.08
C LEU A 230 -6.64 0.08 3.58
N ARG A 231 -7.72 0.02 4.35
CA ARG A 231 -7.71 -0.20 5.79
C ARG A 231 -8.69 -1.31 6.14
N VAL A 232 -8.58 -1.86 7.34
CA VAL A 232 -9.43 -2.96 7.79
C VAL A 232 -10.02 -2.63 9.14
N ILE A 233 -11.33 -2.78 9.28
CA ILE A 233 -12.03 -2.82 10.56
C ILE A 233 -12.37 -4.28 10.83
N ARG A 234 -11.86 -4.81 11.93
CA ARG A 234 -12.13 -6.20 12.31
C ARG A 234 -13.57 -6.38 12.77
N LEU A 235 -14.14 -7.55 12.51
CA LEU A 235 -15.49 -7.87 12.95
C LEU A 235 -15.62 -7.68 14.48
N GLY A 236 -16.51 -6.77 14.90
CA GLY A 236 -16.75 -6.45 16.31
C GLY A 236 -15.85 -5.34 16.89
N GLU A 237 -14.87 -4.84 16.13
CA GLU A 237 -14.04 -3.69 16.51
C GLU A 237 -14.55 -2.40 15.85
N THR A 238 -14.14 -1.26 16.40
CA THR A 238 -14.33 0.08 15.80
C THR A 238 -13.03 0.72 15.33
N ILE A 239 -11.90 0.04 15.54
CA ILE A 239 -10.56 0.54 15.22
C ILE A 239 -10.22 0.19 13.77
N GLU A 240 -9.70 1.17 13.03
CA GLU A 240 -9.16 0.99 11.69
C GLU A 240 -7.67 0.62 11.73
N HIS A 241 -7.34 -0.55 11.18
CA HIS A 241 -5.98 -1.02 10.98
C HIS A 241 -5.45 -0.54 9.63
N THR A 242 -4.25 0.04 9.62
CA THR A 242 -3.61 0.58 8.39
C THR A 242 -2.98 -0.50 7.53
N THR A 243 -2.69 -1.67 8.10
CA THR A 243 -2.23 -2.84 7.35
C THR A 243 -3.43 -3.57 6.78
N PRO A 244 -3.52 -3.77 5.45
CA PRO A 244 -4.71 -4.34 4.81
C PRO A 244 -4.72 -5.87 4.92
N TYR A 245 -4.57 -6.41 6.13
CA TYR A 245 -4.68 -7.84 6.41
C TYR A 245 -6.07 -8.09 6.98
N ALA A 246 -6.89 -8.79 6.22
CA ALA A 246 -8.30 -8.91 6.51
C ALA A 246 -8.73 -10.38 6.54
N ARG A 247 -9.71 -10.68 7.39
CA ARG A 247 -10.31 -12.01 7.47
C ARG A 247 -11.68 -11.99 6.84
N VAL A 248 -12.21 -13.17 6.59
CA VAL A 248 -13.61 -13.34 6.24
C VAL A 248 -14.48 -12.69 7.32
N GLY A 249 -15.44 -11.85 6.91
CA GLY A 249 -16.35 -11.13 7.79
C GLY A 249 -15.85 -9.77 8.29
N ASP A 250 -14.57 -9.43 8.14
CA ASP A 250 -14.02 -8.10 8.42
C ASP A 250 -14.53 -7.08 7.37
N THR A 251 -14.49 -5.79 7.71
CA THR A 251 -14.85 -4.69 6.81
C THR A 251 -13.58 -4.11 6.20
N LEU A 252 -13.47 -4.18 4.88
CA LEU A 252 -12.45 -3.49 4.11
C LEU A 252 -12.90 -2.04 3.87
N VAL A 253 -12.10 -1.10 4.36
CA VAL A 253 -12.30 0.34 4.18
C VAL A 253 -11.40 0.81 3.04
N ILE A 254 -12.02 1.24 1.96
CA ILE A 254 -11.36 1.72 0.74
C ILE A 254 -11.37 3.24 0.80
N ILE A 255 -10.17 3.83 0.82
CA ILE A 255 -9.97 5.28 0.83
C ILE A 255 -9.43 5.71 -0.53
N GLY A 256 -9.96 6.80 -1.06
CA GLY A 256 -9.53 7.33 -2.34
C GLY A 256 -10.32 8.56 -2.78
N ARG A 257 -10.60 8.66 -4.07
CA ARG A 257 -11.32 9.80 -4.68
C ARG A 257 -12.30 9.35 -5.74
N ASN A 258 -13.28 10.21 -6.02
CA ASN A 258 -14.32 10.05 -7.05
C ASN A 258 -15.21 8.81 -6.86
N PHE A 259 -15.47 8.43 -5.61
CA PHE A 259 -16.34 7.29 -5.28
C PHE A 259 -17.83 7.60 -5.36
N GLY A 260 -18.25 8.85 -5.59
CA GLY A 260 -19.68 9.24 -5.58
C GLY A 260 -20.58 8.50 -6.58
N ARG A 261 -20.01 7.81 -7.58
CA ARG A 261 -20.73 6.99 -8.58
C ARG A 261 -20.42 5.49 -8.47
N ALA A 262 -19.67 5.08 -7.46
CA ALA A 262 -19.36 3.67 -7.25
C ALA A 262 -20.62 2.92 -6.81
N THR A 263 -20.90 1.80 -7.45
CA THR A 263 -22.07 0.95 -7.17
C THR A 263 -21.65 -0.44 -6.69
N GLU A 264 -20.46 -0.88 -7.09
CA GLU A 264 -19.95 -2.21 -6.78
C GLU A 264 -18.45 -2.13 -6.45
N VAL A 265 -17.97 -3.07 -5.63
CA VAL A 265 -16.56 -3.37 -5.45
C VAL A 265 -16.31 -4.79 -5.94
N GLU A 266 -15.28 -4.98 -6.75
CA GLU A 266 -14.84 -6.30 -7.19
C GLU A 266 -13.66 -6.75 -6.33
N LEU A 267 -13.85 -7.84 -5.57
CA LEU A 267 -12.81 -8.52 -4.81
C LEU A 267 -12.45 -9.81 -5.55
N ASN A 268 -11.30 -9.86 -6.24
CA ASN A 268 -10.86 -11.05 -6.99
C ASN A 268 -11.94 -11.70 -7.89
N GLY A 269 -12.63 -10.89 -8.69
CA GLY A 269 -13.72 -11.33 -9.56
C GLY A 269 -15.10 -11.43 -8.90
N LEU A 270 -15.16 -11.31 -7.57
CA LEU A 270 -16.39 -11.32 -6.80
C LEU A 270 -16.95 -9.91 -6.65
N ARG A 271 -18.10 -9.63 -7.28
CA ARG A 271 -18.73 -8.30 -7.24
C ARG A 271 -19.69 -8.17 -6.06
N ILE A 272 -19.50 -7.11 -5.29
CA ILE A 272 -20.28 -6.81 -4.09
C ILE A 272 -20.89 -5.43 -4.29
N ALA A 273 -22.22 -5.34 -4.21
CA ALA A 273 -22.92 -4.06 -4.25
C ALA A 273 -22.54 -3.22 -3.01
N VAL A 274 -22.26 -1.94 -3.21
CA VAL A 274 -21.88 -1.00 -2.14
C VAL A 274 -22.59 0.32 -2.32
N THR A 275 -22.79 1.02 -1.20
CA THR A 275 -23.17 2.43 -1.19
C THR A 275 -22.01 3.21 -0.54
N PRO A 276 -21.32 4.07 -1.29
CA PRO A 276 -20.22 4.87 -0.76
C PRO A 276 -20.68 5.75 0.41
N GLN A 277 -19.89 5.77 1.49
CA GLN A 277 -20.12 6.63 2.64
C GLN A 277 -19.81 8.11 2.31
N SER A 278 -18.86 8.34 1.40
CA SER A 278 -18.51 9.66 0.87
C SER A 278 -17.87 9.56 -0.52
N SER A 279 -17.51 10.69 -1.13
CA SER A 279 -16.73 10.71 -2.38
C SER A 279 -15.31 10.14 -2.25
N THR A 280 -14.86 9.87 -1.02
CA THR A 280 -13.50 9.41 -0.71
C THR A 280 -13.46 8.11 0.11
N ARG A 281 -14.62 7.55 0.49
CA ARG A 281 -14.69 6.36 1.35
C ARG A 281 -15.77 5.38 0.91
N ILE A 282 -15.39 4.11 0.79
CA ILE A 282 -16.27 2.97 0.62
C ILE A 282 -15.94 1.92 1.69
N GLU A 283 -16.94 1.35 2.33
CA GLU A 283 -16.78 0.21 3.24
C GLU A 283 -17.48 -1.01 2.65
N VAL A 284 -16.76 -2.13 2.57
CA VAL A 284 -17.28 -3.39 2.04
C VAL A 284 -16.92 -4.53 2.98
N ARG A 285 -17.91 -5.36 3.33
CA ARG A 285 -17.68 -6.54 4.16
C ARG A 285 -17.15 -7.69 3.32
N ILE A 286 -16.09 -8.35 3.79
CA ILE A 286 -15.51 -9.50 3.09
C ILE A 286 -16.46 -10.71 3.27
N PRO A 287 -17.00 -11.25 2.18
CA PRO A 287 -17.98 -12.33 2.24
C PRO A 287 -17.33 -13.68 2.47
N ASP A 288 -18.11 -14.63 3.01
CA ASP A 288 -17.68 -16.02 3.16
C ASP A 288 -18.30 -16.94 2.10
N ALA A 289 -19.56 -17.32 2.34
CA ALA A 289 -20.31 -18.29 1.55
C ALA A 289 -21.48 -17.66 0.79
N ALA A 290 -21.81 -16.39 1.05
CA ALA A 290 -22.90 -15.68 0.39
C ALA A 290 -22.64 -14.17 0.28
N ILE A 291 -23.22 -13.53 -0.74
CA ILE A 291 -23.32 -12.07 -0.90
C ILE A 291 -24.76 -11.73 -1.23
N GLY A 292 -25.35 -10.77 -0.51
CA GLY A 292 -26.73 -10.31 -0.79
C GLY A 292 -27.79 -11.41 -0.74
N GLY A 293 -27.55 -12.48 0.04
CA GLY A 293 -28.43 -13.65 0.13
C GLY A 293 -28.17 -14.75 -0.92
N ALA A 294 -27.35 -14.50 -1.95
CA ALA A 294 -26.98 -15.50 -2.95
C ALA A 294 -25.73 -16.29 -2.52
N THR A 295 -25.75 -17.61 -2.68
CA THR A 295 -24.62 -18.49 -2.34
C THR A 295 -23.47 -18.33 -3.33
N ILE A 296 -22.24 -18.19 -2.81
CA ILE A 296 -21.01 -18.19 -3.60
C ILE A 296 -20.55 -19.64 -3.82
N PRO A 297 -20.40 -20.10 -5.07
CA PRO A 297 -19.83 -21.41 -5.37
C PRO A 297 -18.45 -21.58 -4.72
N ALA A 298 -18.15 -22.77 -4.19
CA ALA A 298 -16.92 -23.02 -3.43
C ALA A 298 -15.64 -22.60 -4.18
N ALA A 299 -15.59 -22.83 -5.50
CA ALA A 299 -14.47 -22.47 -6.36
C ALA A 299 -14.27 -20.94 -6.56
N GLN A 300 -15.31 -20.13 -6.31
CA GLN A 300 -15.27 -18.67 -6.45
C GLN A 300 -15.12 -17.94 -5.11
N ARG A 301 -15.13 -18.68 -4.00
CA ARG A 301 -14.96 -18.07 -2.68
C ARG A 301 -13.53 -17.56 -2.53
N LEU A 302 -13.38 -16.37 -1.97
CA LEU A 302 -12.07 -15.75 -1.72
C LEU A 302 -11.19 -16.67 -0.86
N GLN A 303 -9.97 -16.94 -1.32
CA GLN A 303 -9.02 -17.78 -0.61
C GLN A 303 -7.87 -16.96 -0.01
N PRO A 304 -7.11 -17.49 0.96
CA PRO A 304 -5.98 -16.75 1.52
C PRO A 304 -4.92 -16.37 0.48
N GLY A 305 -4.25 -15.26 0.73
CA GLY A 305 -3.26 -14.67 -0.16
C GLY A 305 -3.62 -13.25 -0.60
N ALA A 306 -2.82 -12.69 -1.50
CA ALA A 306 -3.05 -11.35 -2.04
C ALA A 306 -4.33 -11.32 -2.90
N GLN A 307 -5.33 -10.58 -2.45
CA GLN A 307 -6.61 -10.41 -3.11
C GLN A 307 -6.71 -9.02 -3.75
N PRO A 308 -6.97 -8.94 -5.06
CA PRO A 308 -7.15 -7.66 -5.73
C PRO A 308 -8.51 -7.02 -5.45
N VAL A 309 -8.51 -5.69 -5.44
CA VAL A 309 -9.67 -4.82 -5.20
C VAL A 309 -9.74 -3.78 -6.29
N GLU A 310 -10.92 -3.65 -6.88
CA GLU A 310 -11.26 -2.57 -7.80
C GLU A 310 -12.63 -2.01 -7.44
N VAL A 311 -12.78 -0.69 -7.57
CA VAL A 311 -14.07 -0.02 -7.44
C VAL A 311 -14.69 0.07 -8.83
N LEU A 312 -15.97 -0.31 -8.93
CA LEU A 312 -16.75 -0.30 -10.15
C LEU A 312 -17.81 0.80 -10.09
N SER A 313 -17.73 1.73 -11.03
CA SER A 313 -18.74 2.79 -11.19
C SER A 313 -19.63 2.49 -12.37
N GLN A 314 -20.94 2.46 -12.15
CA GLN A 314 -21.92 2.33 -13.22
C GLN A 314 -22.00 3.64 -14.03
N ILE A 315 -22.13 3.49 -15.36
CA ILE A 315 -22.49 4.60 -16.24
C ILE A 315 -23.99 4.53 -16.47
N GLU A 316 -24.65 5.64 -16.18
CA GLU A 316 -26.08 5.83 -16.47
C GLU A 316 -26.32 5.60 -17.98
N HIS A 317 -27.39 4.89 -18.33
CA HIS A 317 -27.76 4.55 -19.71
C HIS A 317 -26.91 3.48 -20.44
N VAL A 318 -25.83 2.95 -19.85
CA VAL A 318 -25.14 1.75 -20.37
C VAL A 318 -25.33 0.58 -19.41
N ALA A 319 -26.37 -0.22 -19.67
CA ALA A 319 -26.55 -1.48 -18.96
C ALA A 319 -25.29 -2.36 -19.13
N ASN A 320 -24.86 -3.02 -18.06
CA ASN A 320 -23.72 -3.95 -18.00
C ASN A 320 -22.31 -3.37 -18.20
N PHE A 321 -22.14 -2.07 -18.45
CA PHE A 321 -20.81 -1.45 -18.48
C PHE A 321 -20.45 -0.83 -17.12
N ARG A 322 -19.20 -1.02 -16.71
CA ARG A 322 -18.64 -0.52 -15.44
C ARG A 322 -17.27 0.08 -15.70
N LEU A 323 -17.02 1.27 -15.18
CA LEU A 323 -15.67 1.84 -15.12
C LEU A 323 -14.93 1.23 -13.94
N ARG A 324 -13.73 0.71 -14.21
CA ARG A 324 -12.82 0.19 -13.19
C ARG A 324 -11.91 1.32 -12.69
N SER A 325 -11.67 1.36 -11.38
CA SER A 325 -10.59 2.14 -10.78
C SER A 325 -9.22 1.56 -11.12
N ASN A 326 -8.15 2.17 -10.58
CA ASN A 326 -6.91 1.44 -10.39
C ASN A 326 -7.12 0.24 -9.43
N ARG A 327 -6.18 -0.69 -9.46
CA ARG A 327 -6.19 -1.90 -8.64
C ARG A 327 -5.34 -1.72 -7.39
N ALA A 328 -5.91 -2.09 -6.24
CA ALA A 328 -5.18 -2.24 -4.98
C ALA A 328 -5.24 -3.70 -4.53
N ASN A 329 -4.40 -4.10 -3.57
CA ASN A 329 -4.41 -5.46 -3.03
C ASN A 329 -4.52 -5.42 -1.50
N PHE A 330 -5.31 -6.34 -0.93
CA PHE A 330 -5.28 -6.66 0.49
C PHE A 330 -4.83 -8.11 0.68
N MET A 331 -4.35 -8.47 1.86
CA MET A 331 -4.03 -9.85 2.19
C MET A 331 -5.24 -10.48 2.87
N LEU A 332 -5.86 -11.49 2.25
CA LEU A 332 -6.83 -12.32 2.95
C LEU A 332 -6.07 -13.35 3.79
N VAL A 333 -6.31 -13.35 5.09
CA VAL A 333 -5.62 -14.22 6.05
C VAL A 333 -6.56 -15.26 6.64
N PRO A 334 -6.05 -16.46 7.01
CA PRO A 334 -6.81 -17.42 7.80
C PRO A 334 -7.17 -16.86 9.19
N LEU A 335 -8.25 -17.39 9.77
CA LEU A 335 -8.63 -17.11 11.16
C LEU A 335 -8.61 -18.41 11.95
N ILE A 336 -7.92 -18.41 13.09
CA ILE A 336 -8.00 -19.49 14.08
C ILE A 336 -9.03 -19.09 15.12
N SER A 337 -10.09 -19.88 15.22
CA SER A 337 -11.19 -19.67 16.16
C SER A 337 -11.01 -20.45 17.45
N ALA A 338 -10.41 -21.64 17.38
CA ALA A 338 -10.11 -22.48 18.54
C ALA A 338 -8.94 -23.41 18.23
N ILE A 339 -8.22 -23.80 19.27
CA ILE A 339 -7.18 -24.84 19.20
C ILE A 339 -7.46 -25.81 20.35
N ASN A 340 -7.72 -27.07 20.00
CA ASN A 340 -8.00 -28.11 20.96
C ASN A 340 -6.85 -29.10 20.97
N THR A 341 -6.43 -29.55 22.15
CA THR A 341 -5.44 -30.60 22.30
C THR A 341 -6.14 -31.87 22.77
N THR A 342 -5.80 -32.99 22.15
CA THR A 342 -6.29 -34.30 22.56
C THR A 342 -5.09 -35.20 22.86
N PRO A 343 -5.10 -35.91 24.00
CA PRO A 343 -4.02 -36.84 24.32
C PRO A 343 -3.88 -37.91 23.23
N PRO A 344 -2.65 -38.37 22.97
CA PRO A 344 -1.44 -37.93 23.65
C PRO A 344 -0.78 -36.69 23.03
N ARG A 345 -0.96 -36.45 21.73
CA ARG A 345 -0.21 -35.44 20.96
C ARG A 345 -0.96 -34.87 19.77
N THR A 346 -2.29 -34.92 19.75
CA THR A 346 -3.04 -34.39 18.61
C THR A 346 -3.50 -32.97 18.89
N VAL A 347 -3.24 -32.06 17.96
CA VAL A 347 -3.75 -30.69 17.98
C VAL A 347 -4.75 -30.52 16.84
N THR A 348 -5.96 -30.13 17.21
CA THR A 348 -7.04 -29.78 16.31
C THR A 348 -7.18 -28.27 16.26
N ILE A 349 -6.83 -27.67 15.13
CA ILE A 349 -6.98 -26.25 14.84
C ILE A 349 -8.31 -26.04 14.12
N VAL A 350 -9.20 -25.23 14.68
CA VAL A 350 -10.53 -24.92 14.13
C VAL A 350 -10.58 -23.45 13.74
N GLY A 351 -11.17 -23.14 12.60
CA GLY A 351 -11.14 -21.78 12.08
C GLY A 351 -11.81 -21.59 10.73
N GLN A 352 -11.34 -20.58 10.00
CA GLN A 352 -11.80 -20.25 8.66
C GLN A 352 -10.61 -20.10 7.72
N ARG A 353 -10.77 -20.62 6.50
CA ARG A 353 -9.75 -20.58 5.44
C ARG A 353 -8.42 -21.17 5.87
N LEU A 354 -8.48 -22.24 6.67
CA LEU A 354 -7.30 -22.92 7.18
C LEU A 354 -6.60 -23.75 6.12
N TYR A 355 -7.29 -24.22 5.09
CA TYR A 355 -6.74 -25.13 4.08
C TYR A 355 -7.24 -24.80 2.68
N GLN A 356 -6.36 -24.97 1.70
CA GLN A 356 -6.67 -24.90 0.28
C GLN A 356 -5.89 -26.00 -0.46
N LEU A 357 -6.56 -26.72 -1.35
CA LEU A 357 -5.94 -27.75 -2.17
C LEU A 357 -4.83 -27.15 -3.06
N ASP A 358 -3.75 -27.91 -3.27
CA ASP A 358 -2.60 -27.57 -4.13
C ASP A 358 -1.93 -26.22 -3.79
N SER A 359 -2.06 -25.78 -2.54
CA SER A 359 -1.49 -24.51 -2.06
C SER A 359 -0.36 -24.76 -1.07
N ASN A 360 0.57 -23.80 -0.96
CA ASN A 360 1.60 -23.86 0.07
C ASN A 360 0.96 -23.64 1.46
N MET A 361 1.10 -24.63 2.31
CA MET A 361 0.41 -24.78 3.58
C MET A 361 1.44 -25.05 4.67
N GLN A 362 1.47 -24.19 5.68
CA GLN A 362 2.40 -24.30 6.79
C GLN A 362 1.69 -24.02 8.11
N ILE A 363 1.94 -24.85 9.11
CA ILE A 363 1.55 -24.59 10.49
C ILE A 363 2.82 -24.50 11.31
N LEU A 364 2.94 -23.44 12.10
CA LEU A 364 3.97 -23.31 13.11
C LEU A 364 3.30 -23.57 14.47
N VAL A 365 3.81 -24.55 15.22
CA VAL A 365 3.47 -24.76 16.64
C VAL A 365 4.75 -24.61 17.43
N GLY A 366 4.91 -23.47 18.11
CA GLY A 366 6.17 -23.14 18.76
C GLY A 366 7.32 -23.06 17.75
N TYR A 367 8.23 -24.04 17.83
CA TYR A 367 9.38 -24.16 16.93
C TYR A 367 9.21 -25.27 15.87
N ALA A 368 8.12 -26.03 15.93
CA ALA A 368 7.86 -27.11 14.97
C ALA A 368 7.07 -26.57 13.77
N LEU A 369 7.61 -26.79 12.57
CA LEU A 369 6.99 -26.45 11.30
C LEU A 369 6.37 -27.69 10.66
N PHE A 370 5.10 -27.61 10.32
CA PHE A 370 4.34 -28.66 9.66
C PHE A 370 3.92 -28.20 8.26
N ASN A 371 4.37 -28.92 7.25
CA ASN A 371 3.88 -28.74 5.89
C ASN A 371 2.62 -29.60 5.65
N ALA A 372 1.96 -29.42 4.52
CA ALA A 372 0.68 -30.04 4.20
C ALA A 372 0.65 -31.58 4.31
N ASP A 373 1.79 -32.22 4.03
CA ASP A 373 2.00 -33.68 4.08
C ASP A 373 2.01 -34.24 5.50
N ALA A 374 2.24 -33.40 6.51
CA ALA A 374 2.21 -33.77 7.93
C ALA A 374 0.82 -33.61 8.57
N TYR A 375 -0.23 -33.25 7.80
CA TYR A 375 -1.57 -33.07 8.33
C TYR A 375 -2.32 -34.41 8.33
N ASP A 376 -2.78 -34.85 9.50
CA ASP A 376 -3.60 -36.07 9.63
C ASP A 376 -4.97 -35.88 8.99
N ARG A 377 -5.51 -34.65 9.08
CA ARG A 377 -6.75 -34.23 8.44
C ARG A 377 -6.67 -32.75 8.12
N ALA A 378 -7.13 -32.36 6.94
CA ALA A 378 -7.18 -30.96 6.55
C ALA A 378 -8.47 -30.61 5.79
N THR A 379 -9.14 -29.56 6.26
CA THR A 379 -10.34 -28.97 5.64
C THR A 379 -10.27 -27.45 5.80
N PRO A 380 -11.03 -26.67 5.01
CA PRO A 380 -11.01 -25.20 5.12
C PRO A 380 -11.36 -24.65 6.51
N THR A 381 -11.95 -25.46 7.40
CA THR A 381 -12.38 -25.06 8.75
C THR A 381 -11.69 -25.83 9.88
N GLN A 382 -10.93 -26.86 9.57
CA GLN A 382 -10.29 -27.71 10.57
C GLN A 382 -9.02 -28.36 10.02
N ILE A 383 -7.94 -28.33 10.80
CA ILE A 383 -6.73 -29.11 10.57
C ILE A 383 -6.38 -29.89 11.83
N ASP A 384 -6.14 -31.18 11.69
CA ASP A 384 -5.61 -32.04 12.76
C ASP A 384 -4.15 -32.37 12.44
N ILE A 385 -3.28 -32.18 13.43
CA ILE A 385 -1.86 -32.53 13.35
C ILE A 385 -1.43 -33.33 14.59
N THR A 386 -0.65 -34.38 14.36
CA THR A 386 0.04 -35.11 15.41
C THR A 386 1.37 -34.42 15.68
N LEU A 387 1.55 -33.93 16.91
CA LEU A 387 2.75 -33.25 17.32
C LEU A 387 3.94 -34.22 17.34
N PRO A 388 5.08 -33.83 16.76
CA PRO A 388 6.30 -34.59 16.83
C PRO A 388 6.81 -34.65 18.27
N ASP A 389 7.61 -35.67 18.53
CA ASP A 389 8.26 -35.91 19.82
C ASP A 389 9.36 -34.87 20.15
N VAL A 390 9.50 -33.82 19.34
CA VAL A 390 10.46 -32.73 19.56
C VAL A 390 9.87 -31.58 20.37
N LEU A 391 8.54 -31.57 20.56
CA LEU A 391 7.82 -30.60 21.38
C LEU A 391 7.60 -31.14 22.80
N PRO A 392 7.46 -30.26 23.80
CA PRO A 392 7.23 -30.70 25.17
C PRO A 392 5.95 -31.50 25.32
N LEU A 393 5.93 -32.34 26.35
CA LEU A 393 4.82 -33.21 26.67
C LEU A 393 4.69 -33.30 28.18
N ARG A 394 3.50 -33.02 28.74
CA ARG A 394 3.39 -32.71 30.17
C ARG A 394 2.97 -33.88 31.06
N SER A 395 2.41 -34.94 30.49
CA SER A 395 2.04 -36.19 31.16
C SER A 395 2.70 -37.34 30.42
N ALA A 396 4.02 -37.27 30.26
CA ALA A 396 4.81 -38.41 29.87
C ALA A 396 4.78 -39.43 31.02
N ALA A 397 4.08 -40.54 30.85
CA ALA A 397 4.19 -41.69 31.74
C ALA A 397 5.64 -42.16 31.75
N ALA A 398 6.19 -42.37 32.93
CA ALA A 398 7.54 -42.89 33.10
C ALA A 398 7.51 -44.01 34.12
N PHE A 399 7.88 -45.21 33.72
CA PHE A 399 8.03 -46.34 34.61
C PHE A 399 9.45 -46.38 35.13
N VAL A 400 9.60 -46.18 36.44
CA VAL A 400 10.89 -46.18 37.13
C VAL A 400 11.05 -47.53 37.85
N GLY A 401 12.04 -48.31 37.43
CA GLY A 401 12.41 -49.56 38.10
C GLY A 401 13.08 -49.32 39.47
N ASN A 402 13.41 -50.40 40.16
CA ASN A 402 14.24 -50.34 41.37
C ASN A 402 15.72 -50.20 41.02
N PRO A 403 16.56 -49.70 41.96
CA PRO A 403 18.00 -49.58 41.74
C PRO A 403 18.63 -50.93 41.42
N ILE A 404 19.38 -50.98 40.32
CA ILE A 404 20.12 -52.17 39.92
C ILE A 404 21.46 -52.15 40.67
N THR A 405 21.64 -53.13 41.56
CA THR A 405 22.85 -53.27 42.38
C THR A 405 23.88 -54.19 41.76
N ASP A 406 23.44 -55.21 41.03
CA ASP A 406 24.29 -56.18 40.36
C ASP A 406 23.55 -56.84 39.19
N LEU A 407 24.27 -57.11 38.10
CA LEU A 407 23.78 -57.87 36.94
C LEU A 407 24.38 -59.28 36.88
N THR A 408 25.27 -59.65 37.82
CA THR A 408 25.87 -60.98 37.84
C THR A 408 24.82 -62.04 38.15
N GLY A 409 24.64 -63.00 37.24
CA GLY A 409 23.64 -64.06 37.37
C GLY A 409 22.30 -63.79 36.68
N ILE A 410 22.18 -62.73 35.88
CA ILE A 410 21.05 -62.58 34.96
C ILE A 410 20.99 -63.77 34.00
N ASP A 411 19.79 -64.23 33.64
CA ASP A 411 19.62 -65.38 32.75
C ASP A 411 20.46 -65.23 31.46
N PRO A 412 21.11 -66.30 30.95
CA PRO A 412 21.91 -66.23 29.72
C PRO A 412 21.10 -65.79 28.48
N THR A 413 19.78 -65.99 28.52
CA THR A 413 18.80 -65.54 27.54
C THR A 413 17.78 -64.62 28.24
N PRO A 414 18.17 -63.38 28.60
CA PRO A 414 17.29 -62.52 29.39
C PRO A 414 15.94 -62.29 28.69
N GLU A 415 14.86 -62.54 29.41
CA GLU A 415 13.51 -62.47 28.86
C GLU A 415 12.53 -61.90 29.87
N LEU A 416 11.66 -61.00 29.42
CA LEU A 416 10.64 -60.36 30.25
C LEU A 416 9.37 -60.08 29.44
N ILE A 417 8.26 -59.87 30.13
CA ILE A 417 6.96 -59.57 29.52
C ILE A 417 6.61 -58.11 29.80
N VAL A 418 6.21 -57.35 28.79
CA VAL A 418 5.81 -55.94 28.92
C VAL A 418 4.40 -55.72 28.37
N THR A 419 3.61 -54.92 29.08
CA THR A 419 2.37 -54.33 28.56
C THR A 419 2.43 -52.81 28.75
N ILE A 420 2.14 -52.04 27.70
CA ILE A 420 2.14 -50.57 27.72
C ILE A 420 0.77 -50.05 27.30
N ALA A 421 0.13 -49.27 28.16
CA ALA A 421 -1.16 -48.65 27.90
C ALA A 421 -2.25 -49.66 27.44
N GLY A 422 -2.20 -50.89 27.95
CA GLY A 422 -3.09 -51.99 27.55
C GLY A 422 -2.73 -52.68 26.23
N ASN A 423 -1.67 -52.27 25.54
CA ASN A 423 -1.11 -52.98 24.39
C ASN A 423 -0.09 -54.02 24.88
N GLY A 424 -0.33 -55.29 24.55
CA GLY A 424 0.40 -56.44 25.08
C GLY A 424 -0.54 -57.45 25.76
N PRO A 425 -0.01 -58.45 26.49
CA PRO A 425 1.40 -58.62 26.86
C PRO A 425 2.30 -59.04 25.69
N HIS A 426 3.54 -58.53 25.68
CA HIS A 426 4.60 -58.93 24.74
C HIS A 426 5.81 -59.48 25.46
N THR A 427 6.31 -60.63 25.01
CA THR A 427 7.60 -61.17 25.44
C THR A 427 8.74 -60.48 24.70
N LEU A 428 9.68 -59.93 25.46
CA LEU A 428 10.90 -59.30 24.98
C LEU A 428 12.10 -60.17 25.35
N THR A 429 12.73 -60.77 24.34
CA THR A 429 13.93 -61.59 24.50
C THR A 429 15.17 -60.78 24.09
N PHE A 430 16.15 -60.64 24.98
CA PHE A 430 17.38 -59.88 24.72
C PHE A 430 18.29 -60.62 23.73
N SER A 431 19.05 -59.88 22.92
CA SER A 431 19.99 -60.44 21.93
C SER A 431 21.25 -61.01 22.59
N PHE A 432 21.58 -60.48 23.76
CA PHE A 432 22.77 -60.79 24.52
C PHE A 432 22.50 -60.55 26.00
N GLN A 433 23.34 -61.14 26.85
CA GLN A 433 23.31 -60.92 28.29
C GLN A 433 23.97 -59.57 28.62
N PRO A 434 23.25 -58.58 29.15
CA PRO A 434 23.86 -57.28 29.46
C PRO A 434 24.81 -57.40 30.65
N THR A 435 25.99 -56.78 30.54
CA THR A 435 27.01 -56.74 31.60
C THR A 435 27.06 -55.39 32.32
N THR A 436 26.48 -54.36 31.70
CA THR A 436 26.34 -53.01 32.26
C THR A 436 24.87 -52.57 32.23
N ILE A 437 24.53 -51.60 33.07
CA ILE A 437 23.17 -51.05 33.12
C ILE A 437 22.86 -50.29 31.82
N GLU A 438 23.85 -49.63 31.22
CA GLU A 438 23.74 -48.96 29.93
C GLU A 438 23.45 -49.94 28.79
N GLU A 439 24.12 -51.09 28.76
CA GLU A 439 23.81 -52.18 27.82
C GLU A 439 22.38 -52.69 27.99
N ALA A 440 21.95 -52.89 29.24
CA ALA A 440 20.59 -53.31 29.54
C ALA A 440 19.54 -52.30 29.07
N ALA A 441 19.77 -51.00 29.31
CA ALA A 441 18.88 -49.93 28.86
C ALA A 441 18.76 -49.88 27.34
N ASN A 442 19.89 -49.88 26.63
CA ASN A 442 19.92 -49.84 25.17
C ASN A 442 19.24 -51.07 24.55
N GLU A 443 19.52 -52.26 25.09
CA GLU A 443 18.92 -53.49 24.59
C GLU A 443 17.41 -53.54 24.88
N LEU A 444 16.98 -53.16 26.09
CA LEU A 444 15.56 -53.07 26.42
C LEU A 444 14.82 -52.11 25.49
N GLU A 445 15.41 -50.95 25.19
CA GLU A 445 14.82 -49.99 24.26
C GLU A 445 14.71 -50.56 22.84
N ASN A 446 15.78 -51.20 22.35
CA ASN A 446 15.77 -51.85 21.03
C ASN A 446 14.69 -52.93 20.95
N ARG A 447 14.48 -53.70 22.02
CA ARG A 447 13.43 -54.73 22.08
C ARG A 447 12.03 -54.12 22.13
N LEU A 448 11.83 -53.07 22.91
CA LEU A 448 10.56 -52.34 22.95
C LEU A 448 10.19 -51.78 21.57
N ARG A 449 11.14 -51.12 20.89
CA ARG A 449 10.92 -50.56 19.54
C ARG A 449 10.79 -51.63 18.47
N GLY A 450 11.38 -52.80 18.70
CA GLY A 450 11.31 -53.98 17.84
C GLY A 450 9.93 -54.66 17.79
N VAL A 451 8.98 -54.27 18.67
CA VAL A 451 7.56 -54.70 18.61
C VAL A 451 6.87 -53.97 17.43
N ALA A 452 7.30 -54.32 16.21
CA ALA A 452 7.24 -53.46 15.03
C ALA A 452 5.85 -53.24 14.41
N THR A 453 4.82 -53.98 14.86
CA THR A 453 3.51 -54.03 14.18
C THR A 453 2.34 -53.38 14.94
N GLU A 454 2.44 -53.07 16.23
CA GLU A 454 1.20 -53.04 17.03
C GLU A 454 0.79 -51.69 17.62
N ALA A 455 1.72 -50.78 17.97
CA ALA A 455 1.33 -49.43 18.42
C ALA A 455 2.48 -48.41 18.48
N GLN A 456 2.15 -47.12 18.32
CA GLN A 456 3.08 -45.99 18.52
C GLN A 456 3.68 -45.98 19.94
N VAL A 457 2.97 -46.57 20.92
CA VAL A 457 3.40 -46.69 22.32
C VAL A 457 4.73 -47.44 22.46
N PHE A 458 5.00 -48.41 21.58
CA PHE A 458 6.22 -49.23 21.55
C PHE A 458 7.27 -48.66 20.60
N LYS A 459 6.87 -48.23 19.40
CA LYS A 459 7.78 -47.67 18.39
C LYS A 459 8.52 -46.42 18.87
N GLY A 460 7.84 -45.58 19.66
CA GLY A 460 8.43 -44.39 20.26
C GLY A 460 8.97 -44.59 21.68
N ALA A 461 8.96 -45.82 22.22
CA ALA A 461 9.41 -46.07 23.58
C ALA A 461 10.90 -45.70 23.73
N ARG A 462 11.25 -45.15 24.89
CA ARG A 462 12.61 -44.73 25.22
C ARG A 462 13.01 -45.31 26.57
N VAL A 463 14.26 -45.71 26.70
CA VAL A 463 14.79 -46.18 27.99
C VAL A 463 15.98 -45.30 28.36
N THR A 464 15.96 -44.76 29.57
CA THR A 464 17.08 -43.99 30.13
C THR A 464 17.42 -44.47 31.53
N LEU A 465 18.45 -43.87 32.12
CA LEU A 465 18.92 -44.13 33.47
C LEU A 465 18.59 -42.98 34.40
N LEU A 466 18.22 -43.32 35.63
CA LEU A 466 18.07 -42.40 36.75
C LEU A 466 18.59 -43.11 38.00
N ASP A 467 19.69 -42.65 38.59
CA ASP A 467 20.28 -43.22 39.82
C ASP A 467 20.38 -44.77 39.82
N ASN A 468 20.98 -45.35 38.76
CA ASN A 468 21.09 -46.80 38.53
C ASN A 468 19.76 -47.54 38.36
N GLN A 469 18.65 -46.84 38.12
CA GLN A 469 17.34 -47.39 37.78
C GLN A 469 17.10 -47.27 36.28
N LEU A 470 16.45 -48.28 35.69
CA LEU A 470 15.91 -48.18 34.35
C LEU A 470 14.61 -47.37 34.37
N VAL A 471 14.51 -46.38 33.48
CA VAL A 471 13.31 -45.57 33.28
C VAL A 471 12.77 -45.83 31.88
N ILE A 472 11.55 -46.37 31.77
CA ILE A 472 10.87 -46.61 30.51
C ILE A 472 9.85 -45.50 30.27
N VAL A 473 10.02 -44.75 29.19
CA VAL A 473 9.08 -43.72 28.72
C VAL A 473 8.35 -44.26 27.48
N PRO A 474 7.03 -44.53 27.54
CA PRO A 474 6.24 -44.94 26.38
C PRO A 474 6.22 -43.90 25.27
N GLY A 475 6.17 -44.36 24.01
CA GLY A 475 6.13 -43.47 22.85
C GLY A 475 4.83 -42.68 22.68
N SER A 476 3.75 -43.11 23.34
CA SER A 476 2.43 -42.50 23.24
C SER A 476 2.09 -41.56 24.38
N ALA A 477 3.07 -41.05 25.12
CA ALA A 477 2.90 -40.16 26.28
C ALA A 477 2.12 -40.72 27.48
N ALA A 478 0.97 -41.35 27.29
CA ALA A 478 0.08 -41.78 28.36
C ALA A 478 -0.05 -43.31 28.40
N GLY A 479 -0.28 -43.81 29.62
CA GLY A 479 -0.60 -45.21 29.89
C GLY A 479 0.40 -45.88 30.83
N THR A 480 -0.08 -46.85 31.59
CA THR A 480 0.74 -47.60 32.54
C THR A 480 1.64 -48.57 31.81
N VAL A 481 2.90 -48.64 32.24
CA VAL A 481 3.81 -49.73 31.89
C VAL A 481 3.74 -50.77 33.01
N THR A 482 3.63 -52.02 32.61
CA THR A 482 3.74 -53.16 33.52
C THR A 482 4.77 -54.12 32.94
N VAL A 483 5.70 -54.55 33.78
CA VAL A 483 6.73 -55.52 33.43
C VAL A 483 6.61 -56.72 34.36
N GLN A 484 6.67 -57.92 33.77
CA GLN A 484 6.52 -59.19 34.47
C GLN A 484 7.66 -60.13 34.07
N ALA A 485 7.94 -61.12 34.93
CA ALA A 485 8.87 -62.20 34.58
C ALA A 485 8.28 -63.06 33.45
N SER A 486 9.14 -63.53 32.54
CA SER A 486 8.77 -64.54 31.55
C SER A 486 9.05 -65.94 32.12
N GLY A 487 8.03 -66.61 32.64
CA GLY A 487 8.20 -67.91 33.31
C GLY A 487 9.19 -67.82 34.48
N ASP A 488 10.22 -68.68 34.47
CA ASP A 488 11.27 -68.72 35.50
C ASP A 488 12.46 -67.76 35.22
N ASN A 489 12.40 -66.96 34.13
CA ASN A 489 13.47 -66.04 33.77
C ASN A 489 13.59 -64.89 34.79
N ASN A 490 14.80 -64.68 35.32
CA ASN A 490 15.04 -63.70 36.38
C ASN A 490 15.32 -62.27 35.87
N ALA A 491 15.36 -62.04 34.54
CA ALA A 491 15.78 -60.76 33.96
C ALA A 491 14.93 -59.59 34.43
N ALA A 492 13.59 -59.71 34.45
CA ALA A 492 12.72 -58.64 34.93
C ALA A 492 13.04 -58.23 36.39
N ALA A 493 13.38 -59.20 37.25
CA ALA A 493 13.70 -58.95 38.65
C ALA A 493 15.09 -58.32 38.81
N MET A 494 16.10 -58.84 38.08
CA MET A 494 17.47 -58.34 38.14
C MET A 494 17.64 -56.95 37.51
N LEU A 495 16.81 -56.62 36.52
CA LEU A 495 16.71 -55.28 35.95
C LEU A 495 15.85 -54.32 36.80
N GLY A 496 15.33 -54.78 37.95
CA GLY A 496 14.54 -53.97 38.86
C GLY A 496 13.13 -53.62 38.35
N LEU A 497 12.61 -54.31 37.34
CA LEU A 497 11.39 -53.91 36.62
C LEU A 497 10.08 -54.53 37.17
N VAL A 498 10.14 -55.52 38.06
CA VAL A 498 8.91 -56.23 38.52
C VAL A 498 8.00 -55.36 39.41
N THR A 499 8.58 -54.52 40.27
CA THR A 499 7.84 -53.69 41.24
C THR A 499 8.12 -52.19 41.08
N GLY A 500 8.46 -51.75 39.87
CA GLY A 500 8.68 -50.34 39.57
C GLY A 500 7.41 -49.49 39.70
N ALA A 501 7.60 -48.18 39.74
CA ALA A 501 6.53 -47.20 39.89
C ALA A 501 6.26 -46.48 38.57
N ASN A 502 4.98 -46.36 38.20
CA ASN A 502 4.57 -45.44 37.14
C ASN A 502 4.47 -44.04 37.74
N ARG A 503 5.30 -43.12 37.26
CA ARG A 503 5.31 -41.70 37.64
C ARG A 503 4.81 -40.85 36.49
N VAL A 504 4.23 -39.71 36.83
CA VAL A 504 3.93 -38.65 35.87
C VAL A 504 5.21 -37.86 35.64
N GLY A 505 5.58 -37.70 34.38
CA GLY A 505 6.77 -36.97 33.98
C GLY A 505 6.45 -35.87 32.95
N TYR A 506 7.34 -34.90 32.88
CA TYR A 506 7.33 -33.85 31.88
C TYR A 506 8.53 -34.02 30.96
N LEU A 507 8.30 -34.12 29.66
CA LEU A 507 9.35 -34.14 28.65
C LEU A 507 9.52 -32.71 28.10
N SER A 508 10.73 -32.16 28.13
CA SER A 508 11.03 -30.88 27.47
C SER A 508 10.96 -31.01 25.95
N GLY A 509 11.02 -29.89 25.23
CA GLY A 509 11.34 -29.94 23.79
C GLY A 509 12.82 -30.27 23.55
N MET A 510 13.20 -30.47 22.28
CA MET A 510 14.60 -30.75 21.91
C MET A 510 15.54 -29.59 22.28
N LEU A 511 16.65 -29.92 22.94
CA LEU A 511 17.69 -28.99 23.41
C LEU A 511 18.97 -29.10 22.57
N ARG A 512 18.82 -29.15 21.24
CA ARG A 512 19.95 -29.08 20.31
C ARG A 512 19.79 -27.97 19.26
N PRO A 513 20.80 -27.08 19.13
CA PRO A 513 22.02 -26.98 19.94
C PRO A 513 21.71 -26.64 21.40
N ILE A 514 22.67 -26.90 22.31
CA ILE A 514 22.51 -26.57 23.73
C ILE A 514 22.20 -25.08 23.88
N PRO A 515 21.13 -24.72 24.60
CA PRO A 515 20.69 -23.34 24.70
C PRO A 515 21.71 -22.49 25.49
N SER A 516 21.94 -21.27 25.03
CA SER A 516 22.60 -20.23 25.81
C SER A 516 21.56 -19.38 26.50
N LEU A 517 21.68 -19.19 27.82
CA LEU A 517 20.80 -18.32 28.59
C LEU A 517 21.24 -16.86 28.40
N THR A 518 20.29 -16.00 27.99
CA THR A 518 20.56 -14.58 27.69
C THR A 518 20.30 -13.65 28.86
N ASN A 519 19.67 -14.13 29.93
CA ASN A 519 19.42 -13.37 31.15
C ASN A 519 20.61 -13.53 32.10
N ASP A 520 21.04 -12.44 32.75
CA ASP A 520 22.16 -12.47 33.71
C ASP A 520 21.80 -13.18 35.02
N THR A 521 20.49 -13.29 35.33
CA THR A 521 19.95 -14.04 36.46
C THR A 521 18.85 -15.00 35.96
N PRO A 522 19.24 -16.14 35.35
CA PRO A 522 18.28 -17.05 34.77
C PRO A 522 17.30 -17.63 35.79
N GLU A 523 16.01 -17.58 35.49
CA GLU A 523 14.97 -18.04 36.41
C GLU A 523 13.77 -18.58 35.63
N ILE A 524 13.10 -19.58 36.19
CA ILE A 524 11.84 -20.13 35.66
C ILE A 524 10.78 -20.16 36.75
N ARG A 525 9.55 -19.81 36.41
CA ARG A 525 8.41 -19.96 37.32
C ARG A 525 7.85 -21.37 37.21
N VAL A 526 7.71 -22.04 38.34
CA VAL A 526 7.23 -23.42 38.42
C VAL A 526 6.04 -23.49 39.35
N GLN A 527 5.02 -24.26 38.97
CA GLN A 527 3.86 -24.53 39.82
C GLN A 527 3.64 -26.04 39.96
N MET A 528 3.57 -26.50 41.22
CA MET A 528 3.21 -27.86 41.63
C MET A 528 2.41 -27.79 42.94
N ASP A 529 1.47 -28.70 43.16
CA ASP A 529 0.63 -28.74 44.38
C ASP A 529 -0.04 -27.39 44.74
N SER A 530 -0.44 -26.61 43.73
CA SER A 530 -0.98 -25.25 43.92
C SER A 530 0.00 -24.25 44.58
N ARG A 531 1.30 -24.56 44.63
CA ARG A 531 2.37 -23.65 45.05
C ARG A 531 3.18 -23.18 43.85
N THR A 532 3.44 -21.88 43.80
CA THR A 532 4.33 -21.28 42.81
C THR A 532 5.70 -21.05 43.44
N PHE A 533 6.75 -21.37 42.69
CA PHE A 533 8.14 -21.22 43.08
C PHE A 533 8.93 -20.72 41.87
N ASP A 534 9.66 -19.63 42.04
CA ASP A 534 10.56 -19.10 41.01
C ASP A 534 11.95 -19.70 41.25
N ALA A 535 12.35 -20.62 40.36
CA ALA A 535 13.54 -21.43 40.48
C ALA A 535 14.69 -20.80 39.69
N SER A 536 15.75 -20.41 40.41
CA SER A 536 16.97 -19.87 39.80
C SER A 536 17.76 -20.98 39.10
N ILE A 537 18.02 -20.79 37.81
CA ILE A 537 18.75 -21.75 36.97
C ILE A 537 20.24 -21.38 36.98
N GLY A 538 21.07 -22.33 37.41
CA GLY A 538 22.52 -22.20 37.40
C GLY A 538 23.14 -22.27 35.99
N ALA A 539 24.47 -22.34 35.92
CA ALA A 539 25.17 -22.51 34.65
C ALA A 539 24.82 -23.87 34.02
N LEU A 540 24.41 -23.86 32.74
CA LEU A 540 23.91 -25.04 32.02
C LEU A 540 24.99 -26.05 31.57
N GLY A 541 26.27 -25.73 31.71
CA GLY A 541 27.36 -26.61 31.24
C GLY A 541 27.41 -26.78 29.72
N THR A 542 27.92 -27.92 29.25
CA THR A 542 28.17 -28.21 27.81
C THR A 542 27.50 -29.50 27.33
N SER A 543 26.71 -30.15 28.18
CA SER A 543 25.94 -31.36 27.84
C SER A 543 24.50 -31.28 28.36
N ILE A 544 23.60 -32.08 27.78
CA ILE A 544 22.20 -32.16 28.25
C ILE A 544 22.11 -32.72 29.67
N ARG A 545 23.08 -33.54 30.10
CA ARG A 545 23.17 -34.01 31.49
C ARG A 545 23.49 -32.86 32.45
N ASP A 546 24.34 -31.91 32.04
CA ASP A 546 24.62 -30.72 32.85
C ASP A 546 23.35 -29.85 33.00
N ILE A 547 22.58 -29.70 31.92
CA ILE A 547 21.27 -29.00 31.95
C ILE A 547 20.31 -29.72 32.90
N ALA A 548 20.23 -31.05 32.81
CA ALA A 548 19.39 -31.86 33.69
C ALA A 548 19.75 -31.62 35.17
N GLY A 549 21.03 -31.70 35.53
CA GLY A 549 21.48 -31.45 36.90
C GLY A 549 21.26 -30.01 37.37
N ALA A 550 21.45 -29.02 36.50
CA ALA A 550 21.18 -27.62 36.82
C ALA A 550 19.68 -27.37 37.07
N LEU A 551 18.81 -27.96 36.23
CA LEU A 551 17.36 -27.87 36.40
C LEU A 551 16.89 -28.64 37.64
N GLU A 552 17.41 -29.84 37.88
CA GLU A 552 17.10 -30.63 39.07
C GLU A 552 17.45 -29.87 40.35
N THR A 553 18.67 -29.35 40.46
CA THR A 553 19.12 -28.55 41.61
C THR A 553 18.21 -27.34 41.84
N ALA A 554 17.80 -26.67 40.76
CA ALA A 554 16.92 -25.53 40.83
C ALA A 554 15.52 -25.92 41.32
N LEU A 555 14.94 -27.01 40.79
CA LEU A 555 13.62 -27.50 41.18
C LEU A 555 13.58 -28.00 42.62
N GLN A 556 14.64 -28.71 43.06
CA GLN A 556 14.74 -29.24 44.42
C GLN A 556 14.90 -28.18 45.51
N ALA A 557 15.24 -26.93 45.15
CA ALA A 557 15.22 -25.80 46.07
C ALA A 557 13.79 -25.31 46.42
N GLY A 558 12.75 -25.94 45.84
CA GLY A 558 11.37 -25.59 46.06
C GLY A 558 10.81 -25.96 47.44
N PRO A 559 9.61 -25.48 47.78
CA PRO A 559 9.11 -25.47 49.16
C PRO A 559 8.37 -26.74 49.63
N THR A 560 8.11 -27.72 48.77
CA THR A 560 7.35 -28.94 49.12
C THR A 560 8.08 -30.21 48.67
N PRO A 561 7.75 -31.39 49.23
CA PRO A 561 8.29 -32.67 48.76
C PRO A 561 8.13 -32.92 47.27
N ALA A 562 7.04 -32.43 46.65
CA ALA A 562 6.87 -32.52 45.20
C ALA A 562 8.00 -31.83 44.42
N PHE A 563 8.57 -30.75 44.97
CA PHE A 563 9.76 -30.06 44.45
C PHE A 563 11.05 -30.76 44.88
N THR A 564 11.25 -31.00 46.19
CA THR A 564 12.52 -31.54 46.72
C THR A 564 12.83 -32.95 46.24
N ASP A 565 11.80 -33.74 45.90
CA ASP A 565 11.92 -35.11 45.40
C ASP A 565 11.78 -35.17 43.86
N THR A 566 11.81 -34.01 43.19
CA THR A 566 11.87 -33.94 41.73
C THR A 566 13.20 -34.49 41.25
N GLN A 567 13.14 -35.35 40.25
CA GLN A 567 14.32 -35.91 39.59
C GLN A 567 14.32 -35.52 38.10
N VAL A 568 15.48 -35.16 37.55
CA VAL A 568 15.61 -34.78 36.13
C VAL A 568 16.71 -35.59 35.48
N THR A 569 16.37 -36.29 34.40
CA THR A 569 17.36 -37.03 33.61
C THR A 569 17.28 -36.68 32.13
N ALA A 570 18.37 -36.93 31.41
CA ALA A 570 18.42 -36.78 29.97
C ALA A 570 17.75 -37.99 29.29
N VAL A 571 16.81 -37.73 28.39
CA VAL A 571 16.27 -38.72 27.45
C VAL A 571 16.62 -38.24 26.06
N TYR A 572 17.68 -38.80 25.47
CA TYR A 572 18.25 -38.33 24.21
C TYR A 572 18.60 -36.84 24.25
N GLU A 573 17.85 -36.03 23.49
CA GLU A 573 18.05 -34.59 23.34
C GLU A 573 17.03 -33.76 24.14
N GLN A 574 16.33 -34.40 25.08
CA GLN A 574 15.28 -33.81 25.90
C GLN A 574 15.55 -34.10 27.38
N LEU A 575 14.90 -33.32 28.25
CA LEU A 575 14.86 -33.54 29.68
C LEU A 575 13.58 -34.29 30.02
N LEU A 576 13.71 -35.35 30.81
CA LEU A 576 12.59 -35.99 31.50
C LEU A 576 12.61 -35.54 32.95
N ILE A 577 11.58 -34.83 33.36
CA ILE A 577 11.40 -34.32 34.71
C ILE A 577 10.33 -35.17 35.39
N LEU A 578 10.70 -35.88 36.44
CA LEU A 578 9.80 -36.72 37.23
C LEU A 578 9.50 -36.01 38.54
N THR A 579 8.23 -35.65 38.74
CA THR A 579 7.79 -34.93 39.93
C THR A 579 7.86 -35.81 41.18
N GLY A 580 8.14 -35.24 42.34
CA GLY A 580 8.18 -35.95 43.62
C GLY A 580 6.84 -36.57 44.06
N GLY A 581 5.74 -36.16 43.42
CA GLY A 581 4.39 -36.71 43.64
C GLY A 581 3.59 -36.80 42.33
N ASP A 582 2.28 -37.04 42.43
CA ASP A 582 1.40 -37.25 41.28
C ASP A 582 0.88 -35.95 40.64
N SER A 583 1.21 -34.80 41.23
CA SER A 583 0.76 -33.50 40.72
C SER A 583 1.52 -33.09 39.46
N PRO A 584 0.83 -32.59 38.41
CA PRO A 584 1.49 -32.12 37.21
C PRO A 584 2.34 -30.89 37.50
N ILE A 585 3.51 -30.83 36.86
CA ILE A 585 4.39 -29.67 36.88
C ILE A 585 4.04 -28.70 35.75
N VAL A 586 3.97 -27.41 36.08
CA VAL A 586 3.70 -26.35 35.13
C VAL A 586 4.84 -25.36 35.14
N PHE A 587 5.36 -25.02 33.95
CA PHE A 587 6.45 -24.07 33.76
C PHE A 587 5.95 -22.81 33.04
N ASP A 588 6.30 -21.66 33.57
CA ASP A 588 5.99 -20.33 33.05
C ASP A 588 7.22 -19.41 33.13
N ALA A 589 7.11 -18.24 32.47
CA ALA A 589 8.09 -17.17 32.63
C ALA A 589 8.05 -16.61 34.05
N SER A 590 9.21 -16.36 34.66
CA SER A 590 9.26 -15.61 35.91
C SER A 590 9.09 -14.11 35.63
N PRO A 591 8.71 -13.29 36.62
CA PRO A 591 8.62 -11.85 36.46
C PRO A 591 9.98 -11.19 36.17
N ALA A 592 11.08 -11.82 36.62
CA ALA A 592 12.44 -11.35 36.40
C ALA A 592 13.06 -11.91 35.11
N ASP A 593 12.54 -13.02 34.59
CA ASP A 593 13.07 -13.68 33.41
C ASP A 593 11.98 -14.30 32.52
N SER A 594 11.79 -13.68 31.36
CA SER A 594 10.85 -14.16 30.34
C SER A 594 11.49 -15.10 29.30
N THR A 595 12.81 -15.27 29.32
CA THR A 595 13.56 -15.92 28.23
C THR A 595 13.97 -17.36 28.55
N THR A 596 14.40 -17.64 29.78
CA THR A 596 15.00 -18.94 30.15
C THR A 596 14.04 -20.11 29.98
N VAL A 597 12.78 -19.98 30.39
CA VAL A 597 11.77 -21.04 30.21
C VAL A 597 11.55 -21.40 28.73
N GLY A 598 11.71 -20.42 27.83
CA GLY A 598 11.64 -20.62 26.39
C GLY A 598 12.89 -21.29 25.84
N ALA A 599 14.07 -20.84 26.27
CA ALA A 599 15.36 -21.41 25.89
C ALA A 599 15.50 -22.88 26.29
N LEU A 600 14.96 -23.26 27.45
CA LEU A 600 14.90 -24.65 27.91
C LEU A 600 13.75 -25.47 27.31
N HIS A 601 12.96 -24.89 26.39
CA HIS A 601 11.78 -25.53 25.80
C HIS A 601 10.88 -26.17 26.86
N LEU A 602 10.60 -25.43 27.95
CA LEU A 602 9.76 -25.90 29.06
C LEU A 602 8.39 -25.24 29.09
N ARG A 603 8.17 -24.15 28.36
CA ARG A 603 6.89 -23.42 28.39
C ARG A 603 5.69 -24.33 28.12
N ARG A 604 4.60 -24.09 28.83
CA ARG A 604 3.32 -24.77 28.59
C ARG A 604 2.59 -24.28 27.34
N GLU A 605 2.70 -22.98 27.06
CA GLU A 605 1.94 -22.29 26.02
C GLU A 605 2.84 -21.92 24.84
N TYR A 606 2.42 -22.35 23.65
CA TYR A 606 3.15 -22.12 22.41
C TYR A 606 2.31 -21.34 21.41
N VAL A 607 2.96 -20.42 20.70
CA VAL A 607 2.33 -19.69 19.60
C VAL A 607 1.98 -20.65 18.49
N VAL A 608 0.77 -20.52 17.97
CA VAL A 608 0.31 -21.22 16.77
C VAL A 608 0.06 -20.22 15.65
N ARG A 609 0.57 -20.54 14.47
CA ARG A 609 0.33 -19.79 13.23
C ARG A 609 -0.06 -20.76 12.13
N VAL A 610 -1.09 -20.40 11.37
CA VAL A 610 -1.45 -21.10 10.14
C VAL A 610 -1.15 -20.17 8.98
N ARG A 611 -0.42 -20.67 7.99
CA ARG A 611 -0.09 -19.95 6.77
C ARG A 611 -0.63 -20.70 5.56
N VAL A 612 -1.38 -19.99 4.75
CA VAL A 612 -1.99 -20.51 3.51
C VAL A 612 -1.61 -19.59 2.38
N ASN A 613 -0.93 -20.11 1.36
CA ASN A 613 -0.51 -19.36 0.18
C ASN A 613 0.23 -18.05 0.51
N GLY A 614 1.12 -18.11 1.51
CA GLY A 614 1.89 -16.95 2.00
C GLY A 614 1.14 -16.01 2.96
N ALA A 615 -0.17 -16.19 3.16
CA ALA A 615 -0.96 -15.41 4.12
C ALA A 615 -0.98 -16.06 5.50
N GLU A 616 -0.45 -15.38 6.50
CA GLU A 616 -0.37 -15.86 7.89
C GLU A 616 -1.60 -15.44 8.71
N SER A 617 -2.10 -16.34 9.55
CA SER A 617 -3.23 -16.11 10.45
C SER A 617 -2.95 -14.96 11.42
N ILE A 618 -3.89 -14.03 11.56
CA ILE A 618 -3.81 -12.91 12.51
C ILE A 618 -5.07 -12.79 13.37
N GLY A 619 -4.86 -12.40 14.64
CA GLY A 619 -5.94 -12.32 15.63
C GLY A 619 -6.56 -13.69 15.95
N GLY A 620 -7.62 -13.69 16.77
CA GLY A 620 -8.22 -14.93 17.25
C GLY A 620 -7.34 -15.65 18.27
N VAL A 621 -7.51 -16.98 18.40
CA VAL A 621 -6.67 -17.81 19.28
C VAL A 621 -5.32 -17.99 18.61
N ASN A 622 -4.25 -17.56 19.28
CA ASN A 622 -2.91 -17.51 18.70
C ASN A 622 -1.88 -18.35 19.46
N SER A 623 -2.32 -19.03 20.51
CA SER A 623 -1.50 -19.88 21.34
C SER A 623 -2.30 -21.08 21.81
N VAL A 624 -1.59 -22.15 22.13
CA VAL A 624 -2.16 -23.36 22.68
C VAL A 624 -1.28 -23.86 23.81
N GLU A 625 -1.95 -24.31 24.87
CA GLU A 625 -1.29 -25.11 25.88
C GLU A 625 -1.17 -26.54 25.34
N LEU A 626 0.06 -27.03 25.15
CA LEU A 626 0.27 -28.40 24.66
C LEU A 626 -0.37 -29.39 25.63
N PRO A 627 -0.86 -30.57 25.19
CA PRO A 627 -1.65 -31.45 26.05
C PRO A 627 -0.96 -31.72 27.40
N LEU A 628 -1.77 -31.70 28.47
CA LEU A 628 -1.37 -32.26 29.76
C LEU A 628 -1.11 -33.73 29.55
#